data_AF-A0A4R6DIM0-F1
#
_entry.id   AF-A0A4R6DIM0-F1
#
_cell.length_a   1.000
_cell.length_b   1.000
_cell.length_c   1.000
_cell.angle_alpha   90.00
_cell.angle_beta   90.00
_cell.angle_gamma   90.00
#
_symmetry.space_group_name_H-M   'P 1'
#
loop_
_entity.id
_entity.type
_entity.pdbx_description
1 polymer ?
#
loop_
_entity_poly.entity_id
_entity_poly.type
_entity_poly.pdbx_seq_one_letter_code
_entity_poly.pdbx_strand_id
1 'polypeptide(L)'
;MTLHVWGSLPVWFILVVLVARLLLVRTQSASVTWLMVCCAFVAVGLTINQADVLDFLATVTHEPNVADLLGRCLMVCGLFALAQSVEAAASSANLLRPSRLIGCVAVLVALVVLFSLIDAPHPTSSFMAEYGDQWPTALYSAVEMTYIAIVIARSALAVLRAFRTGDLGRMYWLFVVGAGAMVLLAVIAIGLDAVHVLGADAATRVLSAVYAPVFLTSMVLLAVGAAGGVLPDAAREFRDWRRTRRRFRVLEPELRRLEAQSGNHGLYFTIVWQRRQWRSRLHRLSVEIEDRAREAGQDVPAVAASTTTAGTTARTRETT
;
A
#
# COMPACT_ATOMS: atom_id res chain seq x y z
N MET A 1 23.55 -8.09 12.24
CA MET A 1 22.56 -7.65 11.23
C MET A 1 21.19 -7.62 11.88
N THR A 2 20.66 -6.41 12.07
CA THR A 2 19.59 -6.12 13.03
C THR A 2 18.21 -6.57 12.53
N LEU A 3 17.31 -6.88 13.47
CA LEU A 3 15.91 -7.30 13.24
C LEU A 3 15.15 -6.42 12.23
N HIS A 4 15.53 -5.14 12.12
CA HIS A 4 15.00 -4.17 11.18
C HIS A 4 15.23 -4.53 9.71
N VAL A 5 16.39 -5.12 9.37
CA VAL A 5 16.69 -5.57 8.00
C VAL A 5 15.69 -6.65 7.59
N TRP A 6 15.55 -7.69 8.41
CA TRP A 6 14.65 -8.81 8.16
C TRP A 6 13.17 -8.42 8.18
N GLY A 7 12.78 -7.51 9.10
CA GLY A 7 11.41 -6.99 9.17
C GLY A 7 11.01 -6.13 7.97
N SER A 8 11.97 -5.48 7.30
CA SER A 8 11.70 -4.64 6.13
C SER A 8 11.58 -5.42 4.81
N LEU A 9 12.16 -6.63 4.72
CA LEU A 9 12.18 -7.43 3.48
C LEU A 9 10.78 -7.72 2.89
N PRO A 10 9.77 -8.13 3.68
CA PRO A 10 8.42 -8.36 3.15
C PRO A 10 7.81 -7.08 2.57
N VAL A 11 8.03 -5.93 3.24
CA VAL A 11 7.50 -4.63 2.83
C VAL A 11 8.17 -4.16 1.55
N TRP A 12 9.50 -4.29 1.46
CA TRP A 12 10.26 -4.01 0.24
C TRP A 12 9.83 -4.88 -0.93
N PHE A 13 9.63 -6.19 -0.72
CA PHE A 13 9.16 -7.09 -1.75
C PHE A 13 7.80 -6.67 -2.31
N ILE A 14 6.84 -6.35 -1.42
CA ILE A 14 5.52 -5.86 -1.83
C ILE A 14 5.64 -4.54 -2.59
N LEU A 15 6.45 -3.60 -2.09
CA LEU A 15 6.68 -2.33 -2.76
C LEU A 15 7.21 -2.53 -4.19
N VAL A 16 8.23 -3.38 -4.37
CA VAL A 16 8.80 -3.71 -5.68
C VAL A 16 7.74 -4.29 -6.61
N VAL A 17 6.92 -5.22 -6.13
CA VAL A 17 5.83 -5.82 -6.93
C VAL A 17 4.81 -4.75 -7.35
N LEU A 18 4.41 -3.87 -6.43
CA LEU A 18 3.45 -2.80 -6.72
C LEU A 18 4.02 -1.73 -7.68
N VAL A 19 5.30 -1.36 -7.52
CA VAL A 19 6.01 -0.44 -8.42
C VAL A 19 6.18 -1.07 -9.81
N ALA A 20 6.63 -2.32 -9.89
CA ALA A 20 6.74 -3.04 -11.15
C ALA A 20 5.39 -3.08 -11.88
N ARG A 21 4.29 -3.33 -11.15
CA ARG A 21 2.94 -3.23 -11.72
C ARG A 21 2.62 -1.82 -12.20
N LEU A 22 2.88 -0.78 -11.39
CA LEU A 22 2.62 0.60 -11.76
C LEU A 22 3.31 0.94 -13.09
N LEU A 23 4.57 0.53 -13.24
CA LEU A 23 5.35 0.75 -14.45
C LEU A 23 4.76 0.03 -15.66
N LEU A 24 4.19 -1.16 -15.46
CA LEU A 24 3.66 -1.99 -16.55
C LEU A 24 2.22 -1.64 -16.96
N VAL A 25 1.28 -1.51 -16.02
CA VAL A 25 -0.16 -1.32 -16.31
C VAL A 25 -0.54 0.17 -16.29
N ARG A 26 0.16 1.00 -15.50
CA ARG A 26 -0.09 2.45 -15.30
C ARG A 26 -1.50 2.86 -14.88
N THR A 27 -2.44 1.93 -14.69
CA THR A 27 -3.73 2.14 -14.03
C THR A 27 -3.62 1.76 -12.57
N GLN A 28 -4.16 2.60 -11.69
CA GLN A 28 -4.15 2.36 -10.24
C GLN A 28 -5.52 2.65 -9.67
N SER A 29 -6.03 1.72 -8.87
CA SER A 29 -7.10 2.04 -7.94
C SER A 29 -6.54 2.90 -6.80
N ALA A 30 -7.40 3.68 -6.15
CA ALA A 30 -6.99 4.49 -5.01
C ALA A 30 -6.38 3.62 -3.91
N SER A 31 -6.95 2.43 -3.66
CA SER A 31 -6.44 1.47 -2.66
C SER A 31 -4.98 1.08 -2.92
N VAL A 32 -4.64 0.69 -4.15
CA VAL A 32 -3.27 0.28 -4.49
C VAL A 32 -2.29 1.46 -4.34
N THR A 33 -2.72 2.67 -4.72
CA THR A 33 -1.87 3.86 -4.62
C THR A 33 -1.52 4.16 -3.16
N TRP A 34 -2.51 4.15 -2.27
CA TRP A 34 -2.29 4.36 -0.85
C TRP A 34 -1.49 3.23 -0.21
N LEU A 35 -1.67 1.98 -0.64
CA LEU A 35 -0.85 0.86 -0.19
C LEU A 35 0.62 1.03 -0.58
N MET A 36 0.89 1.48 -1.82
CA MET A 36 2.25 1.79 -2.26
C MET A 36 2.91 2.87 -1.39
N VAL A 37 2.17 3.93 -1.10
CA VAL A 37 2.64 5.04 -0.24
C VAL A 37 2.94 4.52 1.17
N CYS A 38 2.06 3.69 1.74
CA CYS A 38 2.30 2.99 3.00
C CYS A 38 3.59 2.18 2.97
N CYS A 39 3.75 1.28 1.99
CA CYS A 39 4.92 0.43 1.88
C CYS A 39 6.20 1.24 1.71
N ALA A 40 6.18 2.33 0.94
CA ALA A 40 7.32 3.22 0.78
C ALA A 40 7.73 3.87 2.10
N PHE A 41 6.78 4.47 2.82
CA PHE A 41 7.04 5.12 4.10
C PHE A 41 7.57 4.14 5.16
N VAL A 42 6.92 2.98 5.31
CA VAL A 42 7.35 1.96 6.27
C VAL A 42 8.72 1.38 5.90
N ALA A 43 8.96 1.08 4.62
CA ALA A 43 10.25 0.54 4.19
C ALA A 43 11.40 1.53 4.42
N VAL A 44 11.21 2.80 4.07
CA VAL A 44 12.21 3.85 4.31
C VAL A 44 12.39 4.08 5.81
N GLY A 45 11.30 4.16 6.59
CA GLY A 45 11.36 4.36 8.04
C GLY A 45 12.07 3.22 8.79
N LEU A 46 11.93 1.97 8.34
CA LEU A 46 12.70 0.85 8.89
C LEU A 46 14.17 0.85 8.46
N THR A 47 14.47 1.42 7.28
CA THR A 47 15.83 1.42 6.71
C THR A 47 16.68 2.56 7.26
N ILE A 48 16.07 3.72 7.56
CA ILE A 48 16.81 4.89 8.08
C ILE A 48 17.42 4.65 9.46
N ASN A 49 16.87 3.70 10.23
CA ASN A 49 17.37 3.33 11.56
C ASN A 49 18.53 2.31 11.53
N GLN A 50 19.20 2.13 10.39
CA GLN A 50 20.43 1.35 10.31
C GLN A 50 21.61 2.19 10.80
N ALA A 51 22.57 1.56 11.49
CA ALA A 51 23.73 2.25 12.07
C ALA A 51 24.45 3.17 11.07
N ASP A 52 24.71 2.68 9.85
CA ASP A 52 25.39 3.46 8.81
C ASP A 52 24.63 4.75 8.43
N VAL A 53 23.30 4.67 8.34
CA VAL A 53 22.45 5.81 7.97
C VAL A 53 22.28 6.76 9.16
N LEU A 54 22.20 6.21 10.36
CA LEU A 54 22.09 6.96 11.61
C LEU A 54 23.34 7.82 11.82
N ASP A 55 24.53 7.23 11.70
CA ASP A 55 25.80 7.95 11.83
C ASP A 55 25.94 9.03 10.75
N PHE A 56 25.55 8.71 9.51
CA PHE A 56 25.53 9.68 8.42
C PHE A 56 24.59 10.86 8.72
N LEU A 57 23.36 10.62 9.17
CA LEU A 57 22.41 11.69 9.52
C LEU A 57 22.88 12.50 10.72
N ALA A 58 23.45 11.86 11.74
CA ALA A 58 24.01 12.52 12.91
C ALA A 58 25.11 13.51 12.51
N THR A 59 26.02 13.12 11.62
CA THR A 59 27.09 14.01 11.14
C THR A 59 26.58 15.19 10.32
N VAL A 60 25.52 15.01 9.52
CA VAL A 60 24.97 16.07 8.66
C VAL A 60 24.12 17.05 9.46
N THR A 61 23.26 16.55 10.35
CA THR A 61 22.27 17.36 11.08
C THR A 61 22.79 17.92 12.39
N HIS A 62 23.95 17.45 12.85
CA HIS A 62 24.54 17.75 14.17
C HIS A 62 23.68 17.29 15.35
N GLU A 63 22.63 16.51 15.08
CA GLU A 63 21.69 15.99 16.05
C GLU A 63 21.74 14.45 16.01
N PRO A 64 22.18 13.79 17.10
CA PRO A 64 22.63 12.40 17.07
C PRO A 64 21.55 11.37 16.74
N ASN A 65 20.28 11.67 17.02
CA ASN A 65 19.18 10.69 16.92
C ASN A 65 18.03 11.12 15.98
N VAL A 66 18.29 12.06 15.05
CA VAL A 66 17.28 12.52 14.06
C VAL A 66 16.76 11.39 13.18
N ALA A 67 17.59 10.38 12.90
CA ALA A 67 17.19 9.22 12.13
C ALA A 67 16.03 8.44 12.80
N ASP A 68 16.02 8.31 14.12
CA ASP A 68 14.93 7.65 14.86
C ASP A 68 13.63 8.46 14.75
N LEU A 69 13.70 9.77 14.97
CA LEU A 69 12.56 10.67 14.83
C LEU A 69 11.94 10.61 13.43
N LEU A 70 12.78 10.70 12.40
CA LEU A 70 12.33 10.58 11.02
C LEU A 70 11.73 9.20 10.75
N GLY A 71 12.37 8.13 11.21
CA GLY A 71 11.88 6.76 11.06
C GLY A 71 10.47 6.58 11.62
N ARG A 72 10.24 7.04 12.85
CA ARG A 72 8.93 6.98 13.52
C ARG A 72 7.88 7.88 12.88
N CYS A 73 8.26 9.09 12.46
CA CYS A 73 7.37 9.96 11.68
C CYS A 73 6.94 9.32 10.35
N LEU A 74 7.86 8.64 9.66
CA LEU A 74 7.55 7.89 8.43
C LEU A 74 6.62 6.71 8.74
N MET A 75 6.81 5.99 9.86
CA MET A 75 5.90 4.90 10.27
C MET A 75 4.48 5.40 10.52
N VAL A 76 4.31 6.53 11.23
CA VAL A 76 3.00 7.18 11.47
C VAL A 76 2.33 7.56 10.14
N CYS A 77 3.07 8.19 9.22
CA CYS A 77 2.58 8.54 7.88
C CYS A 77 2.21 7.30 7.05
N GLY A 78 3.05 6.25 7.10
CA GLY A 78 2.82 5.00 6.41
C GLY A 78 1.54 4.32 6.87
N LEU A 79 1.30 4.28 8.18
CA LEU A 79 0.08 3.69 8.73
C LEU A 79 -1.17 4.51 8.43
N PHE A 80 -1.06 5.85 8.39
CA PHE A 80 -2.15 6.69 7.88
C PHE A 80 -2.51 6.29 6.45
N ALA A 81 -1.52 6.12 5.57
CA ALA A 81 -1.73 5.68 4.19
C ALA A 81 -2.33 4.26 4.13
N LEU A 82 -1.95 3.35 5.04
CA LEU A 82 -2.55 2.02 5.13
C LEU A 82 -4.05 2.10 5.42
N ALA A 83 -4.45 2.95 6.37
CA ALA A 83 -5.86 3.14 6.69
C ALA A 83 -6.65 3.65 5.48
N GLN A 84 -6.07 4.55 4.69
CA GLN A 84 -6.70 5.01 3.44
C GLN A 84 -6.78 3.91 2.39
N SER A 85 -5.76 3.06 2.27
CA SER A 85 -5.77 1.90 1.37
C SER A 85 -6.93 0.95 1.69
N VAL A 86 -7.14 0.65 2.97
CA VAL A 86 -8.18 -0.25 3.44
C VAL A 86 -9.57 0.33 3.21
N GLU A 87 -9.78 1.61 3.53
CA GLU A 87 -11.08 2.25 3.28
C GLU A 87 -11.40 2.36 1.79
N ALA A 88 -10.40 2.66 0.97
CA ALA A 88 -10.53 2.67 -0.48
C ALA A 88 -10.92 1.27 -1.01
N ALA A 89 -10.40 0.20 -0.41
CA ALA A 89 -10.76 -1.17 -0.76
C ALA A 89 -12.18 -1.54 -0.28
N ALA A 90 -12.59 -1.04 0.89
CA ALA A 90 -13.91 -1.27 1.46
C ALA A 90 -15.02 -0.42 0.80
N SER A 91 -14.73 0.32 -0.28
CA SER A 91 -15.66 1.21 -0.99
C SER A 91 -16.32 2.31 -0.12
N SER A 92 -15.81 2.54 1.09
CA SER A 92 -16.26 3.63 1.94
C SER A 92 -15.63 4.93 1.45
N ALA A 93 -16.38 5.74 0.70
CA ALA A 93 -15.91 6.89 -0.08
C ALA A 93 -15.29 8.09 0.70
N ASN A 94 -14.82 7.91 1.94
CA ASN A 94 -14.27 8.99 2.78
C ASN A 94 -12.76 8.86 3.00
N LEU A 95 -11.98 8.80 1.90
CA LEU A 95 -10.51 8.61 1.91
C LEU A 95 -9.70 9.75 2.57
N LEU A 96 -10.34 10.81 3.07
CA LEU A 96 -9.66 11.95 3.70
C LEU A 96 -10.57 12.61 4.76
N ARG A 97 -10.98 11.86 5.78
CA ARG A 97 -11.68 12.52 6.90
C ARG A 97 -10.74 13.49 7.60
N PRO A 98 -11.12 14.78 7.74
CA PRO A 98 -10.26 15.80 8.35
C PRO A 98 -9.84 15.42 9.77
N SER A 99 -10.69 14.72 10.52
CA SER A 99 -10.37 14.22 11.86
C SER A 99 -9.17 13.26 11.89
N ARG A 100 -8.97 12.42 10.87
CA ARG A 100 -7.82 11.52 10.79
C ARG A 100 -6.53 12.26 10.44
N LEU A 101 -6.64 13.24 9.54
CA LEU A 101 -5.49 14.09 9.20
C LEU A 101 -5.04 14.89 10.43
N ILE A 102 -5.99 15.51 11.14
CA ILE A 102 -5.72 16.23 12.38
C ILE A 102 -5.07 15.30 13.41
N GLY A 103 -5.58 14.08 13.59
CA GLY A 103 -4.98 13.10 14.49
C GLY A 103 -3.54 12.73 14.10
N CYS A 104 -3.28 12.49 12.82
CA CYS A 104 -1.93 12.21 12.31
C CYS A 104 -0.98 13.39 12.57
N VAL A 105 -1.38 14.61 12.21
CA VAL A 105 -0.58 15.81 12.44
C VAL A 105 -0.32 16.05 13.93
N ALA A 106 -1.34 15.87 14.78
CA ALA A 106 -1.19 16.02 16.22
C ALA A 106 -0.17 15.02 16.80
N VAL A 107 -0.19 13.76 16.33
CA VAL A 107 0.80 12.75 16.73
C VAL A 107 2.20 13.12 16.24
N LEU A 108 2.36 13.55 14.98
CA LEU A 108 3.66 13.99 14.47
C LEU A 108 4.23 15.16 15.29
N VAL A 109 3.40 16.16 15.61
CA VAL A 109 3.80 17.28 16.46
C VAL A 109 4.17 16.79 17.86
N ALA A 110 3.38 15.90 18.46
CA ALA A 110 3.67 15.34 19.77
C ALA A 110 5.01 14.58 19.78
N LEU A 111 5.33 13.81 18.73
CA LEU A 111 6.61 13.11 18.59
C LEU A 111 7.78 14.09 18.55
N VAL A 112 7.68 15.16 17.74
CA VAL A 112 8.74 16.18 17.65
C VAL A 112 8.94 16.90 18.99
N VAL A 113 7.85 17.29 19.65
CA VAL A 113 7.91 17.96 20.96
C VAL A 113 8.53 17.04 22.00
N LEU A 114 8.07 15.80 22.12
CA LEU A 114 8.60 14.85 23.10
C LEU A 114 10.06 14.52 22.83
N PHE A 115 10.44 14.34 21.56
CA PHE A 115 11.83 14.12 21.17
C PHE A 115 12.74 15.26 21.60
N SER A 116 12.30 16.52 21.46
CA SER A 116 13.08 17.69 21.91
C SER A 116 13.30 17.78 23.43
N LEU A 117 12.56 16.99 24.21
CA LEU A 117 12.68 16.91 25.67
C LEU A 117 13.55 15.74 26.13
N ILE A 118 13.98 14.86 25.23
CA ILE A 118 14.83 13.70 25.55
C ILE A 118 16.28 14.15 25.59
N ASP A 119 17.00 13.78 26.66
CA ASP A 119 18.44 13.99 26.75
C ASP A 119 19.18 12.77 26.14
N ALA A 120 19.60 12.88 24.88
CA ALA A 120 20.22 11.80 24.12
C ALA A 120 21.54 12.25 23.45
N PRO A 121 22.64 12.36 24.22
CA PRO A 121 23.89 12.98 23.76
C PRO A 121 24.67 12.17 22.72
N HIS A 122 24.39 10.87 22.59
CA HIS A 122 25.10 9.97 21.70
C HIS A 122 24.17 9.28 20.69
N PRO A 123 24.62 9.10 19.43
CA PRO A 123 23.87 8.39 18.40
C PRO A 123 23.76 6.90 18.76
N THR A 124 22.58 6.32 18.65
CA THR A 124 22.37 4.90 18.96
C THR A 124 21.32 4.24 18.07
N SER A 125 21.62 3.00 17.65
CA SER A 125 20.65 2.17 16.91
C SER A 125 19.62 1.49 17.82
N SER A 126 19.79 1.59 19.13
CA SER A 126 18.93 1.00 20.16
C SER A 126 18.34 2.06 21.09
N PHE A 127 17.78 3.12 20.50
CA PHE A 127 17.32 4.33 21.19
C PHE A 127 16.44 4.06 22.42
N MET A 128 15.44 3.18 22.29
CA MET A 128 14.56 2.81 23.41
C MET A 128 15.25 1.98 24.50
N ALA A 129 16.30 1.23 24.18
CA ALA A 129 17.02 0.43 25.16
C ALA A 129 18.01 1.28 25.97
N GLU A 130 18.52 2.35 25.37
CA GLU A 130 19.56 3.20 25.98
C GLU A 130 18.98 4.43 26.68
N TYR A 131 17.91 5.03 26.15
CA TYR A 131 17.28 6.23 26.70
C TYR A 131 15.85 6.00 27.23
N GLY A 132 15.40 4.73 27.27
CA GLY A 132 14.02 4.36 27.63
C GLY A 132 13.66 4.51 29.11
N ASP A 133 14.63 4.78 29.96
CA ASP A 133 14.46 5.09 31.39
C ASP A 133 13.92 6.51 31.61
N GLN A 134 14.02 7.39 30.62
CA GLN A 134 13.51 8.75 30.71
C GLN A 134 11.99 8.82 30.41
N TRP A 135 11.26 9.60 31.21
CA TRP A 135 9.82 9.83 31.01
C TRP A 135 9.46 10.38 29.61
N PRO A 136 10.18 11.37 29.03
CA PRO A 136 9.90 11.84 27.68
C PRO A 136 10.04 10.73 26.64
N THR A 137 11.01 9.83 26.80
CA THR A 137 11.24 8.68 25.90
C THR A 137 10.11 7.66 25.96
N ALA A 138 9.67 7.32 27.17
CA ALA A 138 8.53 6.42 27.37
C ALA A 138 7.24 7.00 26.77
N LEU A 139 6.98 8.30 26.99
CA LEU A 139 5.79 8.96 26.44
C LEU A 139 5.86 9.07 24.91
N TYR A 140 7.05 9.34 24.37
CA TYR A 140 7.32 9.39 22.93
C TYR A 140 6.95 8.06 22.25
N SER A 141 7.40 6.94 22.82
CA SER A 141 7.04 5.60 22.35
C SER A 141 5.56 5.26 22.55
N ALA A 142 5.00 5.58 23.72
CA ALA A 142 3.61 5.30 24.01
C ALA A 142 2.64 6.04 23.07
N VAL A 143 2.94 7.30 22.71
CA VAL A 143 2.14 8.08 21.75
C VAL A 143 2.12 7.41 20.38
N GLU A 144 3.28 7.01 19.87
CA GLU A 144 3.38 6.32 18.58
C GLU A 144 2.63 4.97 18.60
N MET A 145 2.92 4.13 19.60
CA MET A 145 2.33 2.79 19.70
C MET A 145 0.81 2.85 19.88
N THR A 146 0.31 3.84 20.64
CA THR A 146 -1.13 4.09 20.80
C THR A 146 -1.76 4.50 19.47
N TYR A 147 -1.14 5.42 18.73
CA TYR A 147 -1.62 5.79 17.39
C TYR A 147 -1.66 4.57 16.48
N ILE A 148 -0.59 3.76 16.48
CA ILE A 148 -0.51 2.55 15.67
C ILE A 148 -1.65 1.59 15.99
N ALA A 149 -1.86 1.29 17.27
CA ALA A 149 -2.91 0.41 17.75
C ALA A 149 -4.31 0.91 17.34
N ILE A 150 -4.59 2.20 17.53
CA ILE A 150 -5.90 2.78 17.19
C ILE A 150 -6.16 2.69 15.69
N VAL A 151 -5.20 3.13 14.86
CA VAL A 151 -5.39 3.16 13.41
C VAL A 151 -5.52 1.74 12.83
N ILE A 152 -4.69 0.80 13.29
CA ILE A 152 -4.75 -0.58 12.79
C ILE A 152 -6.02 -1.30 13.27
N ALA A 153 -6.44 -1.11 14.52
CA ALA A 153 -7.67 -1.70 15.05
C ALA A 153 -8.90 -1.19 14.29
N ARG A 154 -8.97 0.12 14.00
CA ARG A 154 -10.04 0.70 13.18
C ARG A 154 -10.04 0.16 11.75
N SER A 155 -8.87 -0.02 11.15
CA SER A 155 -8.72 -0.60 9.82
C SER A 155 -9.20 -2.05 9.80
N ALA A 156 -8.81 -2.85 10.81
CA ALA A 156 -9.29 -4.23 10.96
C ALA A 156 -10.80 -4.31 11.17
N LEU A 157 -11.38 -3.39 11.94
CA LEU A 157 -12.83 -3.30 12.13
C LEU A 157 -13.56 -2.96 10.83
N ALA A 158 -13.00 -2.07 10.00
CA ALA A 158 -13.55 -1.76 8.68
C ALA A 158 -13.56 -3.00 7.77
N VAL A 159 -12.44 -3.76 7.75
CA VAL A 159 -12.35 -5.04 7.02
C VAL A 159 -13.36 -6.06 7.53
N LEU A 160 -13.49 -6.22 8.85
CA LEU A 160 -14.47 -7.13 9.46
C LEU A 160 -15.92 -6.77 9.12
N ARG A 161 -16.24 -5.48 9.05
CA ARG A 161 -17.57 -5.02 8.61
C ARG A 161 -17.82 -5.36 7.15
N ALA A 162 -16.83 -5.15 6.29
CA ALA A 162 -16.95 -5.47 4.87
C ALA A 162 -17.00 -6.99 4.60
N PHE A 163 -16.46 -7.82 5.49
CA PHE A 163 -16.69 -9.27 5.43
C PHE A 163 -18.15 -9.65 5.68
N ARG A 164 -18.86 -8.92 6.56
CA ARG A 164 -20.27 -9.20 6.85
C ARG A 164 -21.18 -8.85 5.66
N THR A 165 -20.77 -7.93 4.79
CA THR A 165 -21.49 -7.59 3.56
C THR A 165 -21.16 -8.51 2.38
N GLY A 166 -20.10 -9.33 2.49
CA GLY A 166 -19.71 -10.32 1.48
C GLY A 166 -18.74 -9.80 0.42
N ASP A 167 -18.22 -8.58 0.57
CA ASP A 167 -17.47 -7.88 -0.49
C ASP A 167 -15.97 -8.21 -0.52
N LEU A 168 -15.41 -8.82 0.53
CA LEU A 168 -13.96 -9.03 0.66
C LEU A 168 -13.53 -10.50 0.57
N GLY A 169 -12.40 -10.73 -0.10
CA GLY A 169 -11.77 -12.04 -0.25
C GLY A 169 -11.12 -12.56 1.04
N ARG A 170 -11.02 -13.90 1.17
CA ARG A 170 -10.51 -14.61 2.37
C ARG A 170 -9.13 -14.16 2.86
N MET A 171 -8.28 -13.59 2.00
CA MET A 171 -6.93 -13.14 2.37
C MET A 171 -6.92 -11.96 3.35
N TYR A 172 -7.99 -11.17 3.41
CA TYR A 172 -8.14 -10.09 4.40
C TYR A 172 -8.25 -10.62 5.85
N TRP A 173 -8.48 -11.91 6.07
CA TRP A 173 -8.39 -12.50 7.41
C TRP A 173 -6.97 -12.42 7.98
N LEU A 174 -5.95 -12.60 7.14
CA LEU A 174 -4.55 -12.46 7.56
C LEU A 174 -4.26 -11.03 8.01
N PHE A 175 -4.88 -10.04 7.36
CA PHE A 175 -4.77 -8.64 7.77
C PHE A 175 -5.40 -8.42 9.16
N VAL A 176 -6.58 -8.99 9.42
CA VAL A 176 -7.24 -8.88 10.74
C VAL A 176 -6.41 -9.54 11.85
N VAL A 177 -5.88 -10.74 11.60
CA VAL A 177 -5.02 -11.44 12.56
C VAL A 177 -3.71 -10.65 12.80
N GLY A 178 -3.08 -10.15 11.73
CA GLY A 178 -1.89 -9.32 11.82
C GLY A 178 -2.14 -8.01 12.58
N ALA A 179 -3.29 -7.38 12.36
CA ALA A 179 -3.70 -6.19 13.10
C ALA A 179 -3.88 -6.49 14.60
N GLY A 180 -4.50 -7.62 14.95
CA GLY A 180 -4.60 -8.07 16.35
C GLY A 180 -3.23 -8.28 16.99
N ALA A 181 -2.31 -8.93 16.28
CA ALA A 181 -0.93 -9.10 16.74
C ALA A 181 -0.19 -7.76 16.89
N MET A 182 -0.43 -6.79 16.01
CA MET A 182 0.17 -5.45 16.10
C MET A 182 -0.41 -4.62 17.25
N VAL A 183 -1.71 -4.74 17.55
CA VAL A 183 -2.31 -4.13 18.74
C VAL A 183 -1.72 -4.75 20.02
N LEU A 184 -1.55 -6.08 20.05
CA LEU A 184 -0.89 -6.76 21.15
C LEU A 184 0.56 -6.27 21.31
N LEU A 185 1.29 -6.10 20.20
CA LEU A 185 2.64 -5.56 20.21
C LEU A 185 2.69 -4.15 20.81
N ALA A 186 1.76 -3.27 20.44
CA ALA A 186 1.68 -1.92 20.98
C ALA A 186 1.44 -1.93 22.50
N VAL A 187 0.58 -2.83 23.00
CA VAL A 187 0.38 -3.02 24.45
C VAL A 187 1.64 -3.51 25.14
N ILE A 188 2.35 -4.47 24.53
CA ILE A 188 3.65 -4.96 25.02
C ILE A 188 4.68 -3.83 25.07
N ALA A 189 4.76 -3.00 24.02
CA ALA A 189 5.71 -1.89 23.94
C ALA A 189 5.44 -0.83 25.02
N ILE A 190 4.19 -0.39 25.18
CA ILE A 190 3.81 0.55 26.24
C ILE A 190 4.12 -0.04 27.64
N GLY A 191 3.89 -1.35 27.81
CA GLY A 191 4.26 -2.07 29.02
C GLY A 191 5.77 -2.08 29.28
N LEU A 192 6.58 -2.31 28.24
CA LEU A 192 8.04 -2.21 28.32
C LEU A 192 8.48 -0.81 28.73
N ASP A 193 7.92 0.22 28.11
CA ASP A 193 8.25 1.62 28.41
C ASP A 193 7.95 1.95 29.88
N ALA A 194 6.79 1.53 30.39
CA ALA A 194 6.45 1.70 31.80
C ALA A 194 7.40 0.95 32.74
N VAL A 195 7.79 -0.27 32.37
CA VAL A 195 8.71 -1.09 33.18
C VAL A 195 10.12 -0.51 33.19
N HIS A 196 10.61 0.04 32.07
CA HIS A 196 11.92 0.70 31.99
C HIS A 196 11.98 1.92 32.91
N VAL A 197 10.95 2.77 32.88
CA VAL A 197 10.85 3.95 33.75
C VAL A 197 10.75 3.56 35.24
N LEU A 198 10.12 2.41 35.54
CA LEU A 198 9.98 1.91 36.92
C LEU A 198 11.16 1.06 37.41
N GLY A 199 12.16 0.78 36.56
CA GLY A 199 13.39 0.05 36.93
C GLY A 199 13.18 -1.44 37.25
N ALA A 200 12.22 -2.12 36.61
CA ALA A 200 11.88 -3.52 36.91
C ALA A 200 12.46 -4.53 35.89
N ASP A 201 13.75 -4.84 36.01
CA ASP A 201 14.57 -5.61 35.06
C ASP A 201 14.15 -7.07 34.78
N ALA A 202 13.37 -7.68 35.67
CA ALA A 202 12.87 -9.03 35.45
C ALA A 202 11.77 -9.09 34.38
N ALA A 203 10.92 -8.06 34.33
CA ALA A 203 9.81 -7.97 33.38
C ALA A 203 10.27 -7.55 31.97
N THR A 204 11.32 -6.72 31.87
CA THR A 204 11.90 -6.30 30.59
C THR A 204 12.41 -7.47 29.76
N ARG A 205 13.07 -8.46 30.39
CA ARG A 205 13.61 -9.66 29.71
C ARG A 205 12.52 -10.52 29.09
N VAL A 206 11.42 -10.73 29.81
CA VAL A 206 10.29 -11.55 29.33
C VAL A 206 9.56 -10.85 28.19
N LEU A 207 9.21 -9.56 28.36
CA LEU A 207 8.53 -8.81 27.31
C LEU A 207 9.42 -8.64 26.06
N SER A 208 10.72 -8.41 26.22
CA SER A 208 11.66 -8.28 25.09
C SER A 208 11.78 -9.58 24.28
N ALA A 209 11.75 -10.73 24.96
CA ALA A 209 11.79 -12.05 24.28
C ALA A 209 10.55 -12.29 23.40
N VAL A 210 9.38 -11.78 23.81
CA VAL A 210 8.12 -11.90 23.07
C VAL A 210 7.98 -10.81 22.00
N TYR A 211 8.56 -9.63 22.21
CA TYR A 211 8.44 -8.47 21.33
C TYR A 211 8.89 -8.77 19.89
N ALA A 212 10.12 -9.27 19.72
CA ALA A 212 10.70 -9.52 18.39
C ALA A 212 9.88 -10.50 17.53
N PRO A 213 9.47 -11.70 18.02
CA PRO A 213 8.67 -12.61 17.21
C PRO A 213 7.26 -12.07 16.93
N VAL A 214 6.62 -11.38 17.88
CA VAL A 214 5.31 -10.75 17.65
C VAL A 214 5.40 -9.63 16.62
N PHE A 215 6.46 -8.80 16.67
CA PHE A 215 6.72 -7.77 15.67
C PHE A 215 6.86 -8.37 14.28
N LEU A 216 7.73 -9.37 14.11
CA LEU A 216 7.95 -10.01 12.80
C LEU A 216 6.66 -10.65 12.27
N THR A 217 5.93 -11.35 13.14
CA THR A 217 4.69 -12.05 12.78
C THR A 217 3.59 -11.07 12.39
N SER A 218 3.40 -9.99 13.17
CA SER A 218 2.42 -8.95 12.86
C SER A 218 2.74 -8.26 11.53
N MET A 219 4.01 -7.93 11.29
CA MET A 219 4.46 -7.30 10.05
C MET A 219 4.20 -8.20 8.84
N VAL A 220 4.60 -9.47 8.90
CA VAL A 220 4.38 -10.44 7.81
C VAL A 220 2.88 -10.63 7.55
N LEU A 221 2.08 -10.82 8.59
CA LEU A 221 0.62 -11.03 8.45
C LEU A 221 -0.08 -9.79 7.88
N LEU A 222 0.29 -8.58 8.33
CA LEU A 222 -0.24 -7.33 7.81
C LEU A 222 0.16 -7.12 6.35
N ALA A 223 1.44 -7.32 6.05
CA ALA A 223 1.99 -7.20 4.72
C ALA A 223 1.29 -8.16 3.74
N VAL A 224 1.23 -9.46 4.08
CA VAL A 224 0.58 -10.48 3.26
C VAL A 224 -0.93 -10.28 3.20
N GLY A 225 -1.58 -9.87 4.29
CA GLY A 225 -3.02 -9.64 4.32
C GLY A 225 -3.44 -8.44 3.48
N ALA A 226 -2.75 -7.30 3.62
CA ALA A 226 -3.00 -6.10 2.83
C ALA A 226 -2.69 -6.36 1.34
N ALA A 227 -1.56 -7.00 1.05
CA ALA A 227 -1.19 -7.33 -0.33
C ALA A 227 -2.10 -8.41 -0.92
N GLY A 228 -2.51 -9.41 -0.16
CA GLY A 228 -3.39 -10.49 -0.59
C GLY A 228 -4.79 -10.02 -0.99
N GLY A 229 -5.26 -8.92 -0.42
CA GLY A 229 -6.47 -8.24 -0.86
C GLY A 229 -6.36 -7.57 -2.23
N VAL A 230 -5.15 -7.12 -2.61
CA VAL A 230 -4.93 -6.22 -3.75
C VAL A 230 -4.22 -6.92 -4.93
N LEU A 231 -3.30 -7.84 -4.64
CA LEU A 231 -2.48 -8.57 -5.60
C LEU A 231 -3.29 -9.41 -6.60
N PRO A 232 -4.35 -10.14 -6.21
CA PRO A 232 -5.14 -10.91 -7.17
C PRO A 232 -5.85 -10.04 -8.21
N ASP A 233 -6.39 -8.89 -7.79
CA ASP A 233 -7.03 -7.90 -8.68
C ASP A 233 -6.00 -7.29 -9.62
N ALA A 234 -4.86 -6.90 -9.06
CA ALA A 234 -3.69 -6.43 -9.79
C ALA A 234 -3.22 -7.45 -10.85
N ALA A 235 -3.15 -8.73 -10.50
CA ALA A 235 -2.73 -9.80 -11.41
C ALA A 235 -3.78 -10.10 -12.50
N ARG A 236 -5.08 -10.04 -12.18
CA ARG A 236 -6.16 -10.13 -13.16
C ARG A 236 -6.05 -9.00 -14.19
N GLU A 237 -5.96 -7.76 -13.73
CA GLU A 237 -5.85 -6.59 -14.61
C GLU A 237 -4.59 -6.63 -15.49
N PHE A 238 -3.45 -7.04 -14.93
CA PHE A 238 -2.21 -7.21 -15.70
C PHE A 238 -2.36 -8.25 -16.82
N ARG A 239 -2.99 -9.39 -16.52
CA ARG A 239 -3.27 -10.44 -17.52
C ARG A 239 -4.18 -9.92 -18.62
N ASP A 240 -5.21 -9.16 -18.27
CA ASP A 240 -6.14 -8.57 -19.23
C ASP A 240 -5.47 -7.54 -20.12
N TRP A 241 -4.62 -6.68 -19.55
CA TRP A 241 -3.80 -5.75 -20.33
C TRP A 241 -2.85 -6.49 -21.28
N ARG A 242 -2.16 -7.54 -20.80
CA ARG A 242 -1.22 -8.32 -21.64
C ARG A 242 -1.94 -9.02 -22.79
N ARG A 243 -3.14 -9.56 -22.55
CA ARG A 243 -4.01 -10.13 -23.58
C ARG A 243 -4.46 -9.06 -24.58
N THR A 244 -4.89 -7.92 -24.09
CA THR A 244 -5.32 -6.77 -24.91
C THR A 244 -4.19 -6.23 -25.78
N ARG A 245 -2.98 -6.13 -25.25
CA ARG A 245 -1.80 -5.72 -26.02
C ARG A 245 -1.47 -6.68 -27.17
N ARG A 246 -1.68 -7.99 -26.98
CA ARG A 246 -1.57 -8.97 -28.07
C ARG A 246 -2.67 -8.77 -29.10
N ARG A 247 -3.91 -8.49 -28.68
CA ARG A 247 -5.03 -8.18 -29.58
C ARG A 247 -4.76 -6.93 -30.42
N PHE A 248 -4.23 -5.86 -29.83
CA PHE A 248 -3.86 -4.65 -30.58
C PHE A 248 -2.90 -4.95 -31.73
N ARG A 249 -1.90 -5.81 -31.51
CA ARG A 249 -0.94 -6.20 -32.56
C ARG A 249 -1.57 -6.96 -33.73
N VAL A 250 -2.72 -7.59 -33.52
CA VAL A 250 -3.45 -8.34 -34.56
C VAL A 250 -4.51 -7.45 -35.22
N LEU A 251 -5.24 -6.68 -34.42
CA LEU A 251 -6.39 -5.89 -34.88
C LEU A 251 -5.98 -4.57 -35.56
N GLU A 252 -4.90 -3.91 -35.13
CA GLU A 252 -4.47 -2.65 -35.76
C GLU A 252 -4.05 -2.81 -37.22
N PRO A 253 -3.26 -3.84 -37.60
CA PRO A 253 -2.97 -4.11 -39.01
C PRO A 253 -4.22 -4.44 -39.82
N GLU A 254 -5.19 -5.16 -39.22
CA GLU A 254 -6.43 -5.53 -39.89
C GLU A 254 -7.29 -4.30 -40.19
N LEU A 255 -7.43 -3.38 -39.23
CA LEU A 255 -8.12 -2.11 -39.48
C LEU A 255 -7.44 -1.30 -40.58
N ARG A 256 -6.09 -1.21 -40.58
CA ARG A 256 -5.36 -0.53 -41.65
C ARG A 256 -5.61 -1.16 -43.02
N ARG A 257 -5.67 -2.49 -43.08
CA ARG A 257 -5.98 -3.22 -44.31
C ARG A 257 -7.39 -2.88 -44.81
N LEU A 258 -8.39 -2.88 -43.93
CA LEU A 258 -9.77 -2.54 -44.28
C LEU A 258 -9.93 -1.07 -44.70
N GLU A 259 -9.27 -0.13 -44.02
CA GLU A 259 -9.25 1.29 -44.43
C GLU A 259 -8.58 1.48 -45.80
N ALA A 260 -7.50 0.76 -46.08
CA ALA A 260 -6.84 0.82 -47.38
C ALA A 260 -7.69 0.21 -48.52
N GLN A 261 -8.48 -0.82 -48.23
CA GLN A 261 -9.37 -1.45 -49.21
C GLN A 261 -10.62 -0.63 -49.50
N SER A 262 -11.20 -0.01 -48.47
CA SER A 262 -12.41 0.83 -48.60
C SER A 262 -12.11 2.24 -49.09
N GLY A 263 -10.86 2.72 -48.96
CA GLY A 263 -10.49 4.10 -49.23
C GLY A 263 -11.06 5.10 -48.21
N ASN A 264 -11.67 4.61 -47.12
CA ASN A 264 -12.32 5.42 -46.11
C ASN A 264 -11.54 5.35 -44.79
N HIS A 265 -10.96 6.49 -44.39
CA HIS A 265 -10.12 6.57 -43.19
C HIS A 265 -10.97 6.92 -41.96
N GLY A 266 -10.87 6.09 -40.92
CA GLY A 266 -11.54 6.30 -39.66
C GLY A 266 -10.82 7.29 -38.75
N LEU A 267 -11.46 7.60 -37.62
CA LEU A 267 -10.90 8.47 -36.59
C LEU A 267 -9.96 7.72 -35.65
N TYR A 268 -9.99 6.37 -35.62
CA TYR A 268 -9.21 5.56 -34.68
C TYR A 268 -7.74 5.97 -34.57
N PHE A 269 -7.06 6.11 -35.72
CA PHE A 269 -5.62 6.43 -35.78
C PHE A 269 -5.31 7.91 -35.58
N THR A 270 -6.31 8.79 -35.66
CA THR A 270 -6.15 10.24 -35.40
C THR A 270 -6.22 10.59 -33.92
N ILE A 271 -6.87 9.73 -33.12
CA ILE A 271 -7.05 9.95 -31.69
C ILE A 271 -5.77 9.58 -30.95
N VAL A 272 -5.23 10.52 -30.18
CA VAL A 272 -4.11 10.26 -29.27
C VAL A 272 -4.64 9.54 -28.02
N TRP A 273 -4.53 8.22 -28.03
CA TRP A 273 -4.95 7.40 -26.91
C TRP A 273 -3.96 7.44 -25.75
N GLN A 274 -4.42 7.82 -24.56
CA GLN A 274 -3.64 7.65 -23.35
C GLN A 274 -3.52 6.16 -23.00
N ARG A 275 -2.34 5.72 -22.52
CA ARG A 275 -2.11 4.30 -22.13
C ARG A 275 -3.13 3.76 -21.12
N ARG A 276 -3.69 4.61 -20.26
CA ARG A 276 -4.72 4.24 -19.26
C ARG A 276 -6.07 3.92 -19.88
N GLN A 277 -6.37 4.43 -21.07
CA GLN A 277 -7.64 4.24 -21.78
C GLN A 277 -7.63 2.98 -22.66
N TRP A 278 -6.79 2.00 -22.34
CA TRP A 278 -6.60 0.81 -23.18
C TRP A 278 -7.89 0.00 -23.37
N ARG A 279 -8.82 0.01 -22.40
CA ARG A 279 -10.13 -0.64 -22.52
C ARG A 279 -11.01 0.06 -23.55
N SER A 280 -11.17 1.38 -23.42
CA SER A 280 -11.93 2.21 -24.36
C SER A 280 -11.33 2.15 -25.76
N ARG A 281 -10.00 2.16 -25.86
CA ARG A 281 -9.27 2.01 -27.12
C ARG A 281 -9.54 0.65 -27.77
N LEU A 282 -9.51 -0.45 -27.01
CA LEU A 282 -9.77 -1.78 -27.56
C LEU A 282 -11.22 -1.88 -28.04
N HIS A 283 -12.17 -1.36 -27.26
CA HIS A 283 -13.58 -1.34 -27.63
C HIS A 283 -13.81 -0.56 -28.93
N ARG A 284 -13.23 0.64 -29.03
CA ARG A 284 -13.34 1.46 -30.23
C ARG A 284 -12.68 0.78 -31.43
N LEU A 285 -11.50 0.18 -31.26
CA LEU A 285 -10.86 -0.61 -32.33
C LEU A 285 -11.74 -1.76 -32.81
N SER A 286 -12.39 -2.50 -31.90
CA SER A 286 -13.28 -3.59 -32.31
C SER A 286 -14.50 -3.10 -33.07
N VAL A 287 -15.11 -1.99 -32.64
CA VAL A 287 -16.28 -1.39 -33.31
C VAL A 287 -15.88 -0.89 -34.70
N GLU A 288 -14.75 -0.19 -34.82
CA GLU A 288 -14.31 0.39 -36.09
C GLU A 288 -13.94 -0.71 -37.12
N ILE A 289 -13.42 -1.86 -36.66
CA ILE A 289 -13.23 -3.04 -37.52
C ILE A 289 -14.56 -3.65 -37.96
N GLU A 290 -15.53 -3.77 -37.05
CA GLU A 290 -16.86 -4.32 -37.35
C GLU A 290 -17.61 -3.47 -38.38
N ASP A 291 -17.58 -2.14 -38.21
CA ASP A 291 -18.20 -1.20 -39.14
C ASP A 291 -17.54 -1.26 -40.52
N ARG A 292 -16.19 -1.31 -40.58
CA ARG A 292 -15.47 -1.36 -41.86
C ARG A 292 -15.59 -2.70 -42.58
N ALA A 293 -15.65 -3.81 -41.85
CA ALA A 293 -15.91 -5.11 -42.44
C ALA A 293 -17.30 -5.13 -43.11
N ARG A 294 -18.32 -4.56 -42.45
CA ARG A 294 -19.67 -4.41 -43.01
C ARG A 294 -19.70 -3.52 -44.25
N GLU A 295 -19.03 -2.37 -44.22
CA GLU A 295 -18.92 -1.47 -45.38
C GLU A 295 -18.25 -2.16 -46.59
N ALA A 296 -17.25 -3.01 -46.33
CA ALA A 296 -16.54 -3.78 -47.36
C ALA A 296 -17.29 -5.05 -47.83
N GLY A 297 -18.47 -5.35 -47.26
CA GLY A 297 -19.22 -6.59 -47.55
C GLY A 297 -18.50 -7.87 -47.13
N GLN A 298 -17.58 -7.78 -46.16
CA GLN A 298 -16.81 -8.90 -45.63
C GLN A 298 -17.40 -9.39 -44.29
N ASP A 299 -17.22 -10.68 -43.99
CA ASP A 299 -17.59 -11.20 -42.68
C ASP A 299 -16.75 -10.56 -41.57
N VAL A 300 -17.41 -10.23 -40.45
CA VAL A 300 -16.74 -9.62 -39.29
C VAL A 300 -15.71 -10.61 -38.73
N PRO A 301 -14.44 -10.20 -38.54
CA PRO A 301 -13.42 -11.08 -37.97
C PRO A 301 -13.88 -11.64 -36.62
N ALA A 302 -13.79 -12.96 -36.42
CA ALA A 302 -14.25 -13.64 -35.20
C ALA A 302 -13.66 -13.04 -33.89
N VAL A 303 -12.46 -12.46 -33.98
CA VAL A 303 -11.78 -11.80 -32.86
C VAL A 303 -12.46 -10.48 -32.47
N ALA A 304 -13.00 -9.73 -33.43
CA ALA A 304 -13.77 -8.50 -33.18
C ALA A 304 -15.14 -8.84 -32.55
N ALA A 305 -15.84 -9.84 -33.10
CA ALA A 305 -17.16 -10.28 -32.63
C ALA A 305 -17.18 -10.73 -31.14
N SER A 306 -16.09 -11.35 -30.67
CA SER A 306 -15.94 -11.78 -29.27
C SER A 306 -15.76 -10.63 -28.26
N THR A 307 -15.42 -9.43 -28.73
CA THR A 307 -15.14 -8.26 -27.87
C THR A 307 -16.40 -7.41 -27.65
N THR A 308 -17.28 -7.34 -28.65
CA THR A 308 -18.57 -6.62 -28.59
C THR A 308 -19.55 -7.32 -27.64
N THR A 309 -19.62 -8.65 -27.65
CA THR A 309 -20.48 -9.45 -26.75
C THR A 309 -20.07 -9.39 -25.27
N ALA A 310 -18.77 -9.25 -25.00
CA ALA A 310 -18.25 -9.07 -23.63
C ALA A 310 -18.54 -7.66 -23.06
N GLY A 311 -18.63 -6.64 -23.92
CA GLY A 311 -19.03 -5.28 -23.52
C GLY A 311 -20.51 -5.20 -23.11
N THR A 312 -21.38 -5.92 -23.81
CA THR A 312 -22.83 -5.96 -23.52
C THR A 312 -23.13 -6.68 -22.20
N THR A 313 -22.36 -7.70 -21.84
CA THR A 313 -22.50 -8.44 -20.57
C THR A 313 -21.89 -7.73 -19.36
N ALA A 314 -20.93 -6.83 -19.56
CA ALA A 314 -20.42 -5.97 -18.49
C ALA A 314 -21.44 -4.86 -18.11
N ARG A 315 -22.17 -4.33 -19.10
CA ARG A 315 -23.16 -3.26 -18.87
C ARG A 315 -24.39 -3.72 -18.10
N THR A 316 -24.76 -5.00 -18.17
CA THR A 316 -25.87 -5.57 -17.40
C THR A 316 -25.54 -5.87 -15.94
N ARG A 317 -24.26 -5.82 -15.53
CA ARG A 317 -23.86 -5.98 -14.12
C ARG A 317 -23.73 -4.67 -13.35
N GLU A 318 -23.74 -3.51 -14.01
CA GLU A 318 -23.68 -2.20 -13.36
C GLU A 318 -25.08 -1.60 -13.10
N THR A 319 -26.16 -2.30 -13.50
CA THR A 319 -27.56 -1.84 -13.35
C THR A 319 -28.43 -2.72 -12.46
N THR A 320 -27.83 -3.54 -11.58
CA THR A 320 -28.54 -4.30 -10.55
C THR A 320 -27.80 -4.24 -9.22
#